data_AF-A0A8T4C2Y4-F1
#
_entry.id   AF-A0A8T4C2Y4-F1
#
_cell.length_a   1.000
_cell.length_b   1.000
_cell.length_c   1.000
_cell.angle_alpha   90.00
_cell.angle_beta   90.00
_cell.angle_gamma   90.00
#
_symmetry.space_group_name_H-M   'P 1'
#
loop_
_entity.id
_entity.type
_entity.pdbx_description
1 polymer ?
#
loop_
_entity_poly.entity_id
_entity_poly.type
_entity_poly.pdbx_seq_one_letter_code
_entity_poly.pdbx_strand_id
1 'polypeptide(L)'
;MLTNQKRTGQTTIIFILIVIVIFAGMAVFLLSLAETVSQSEYITLYTYNLLSSLLKTDTGQTAFSCKTVSDVLACSFLTPTYVCGNQDCFNFADETINARMDQFAVVKEGFRYLLTVEPEGFVSLPYGSPYTIEIGDSSLKEEKIEKITARERIQKVLDGKPYLLTVTLTLAKKETA
;
A
#
# COMPACT_ATOMS: atom_id res chain seq x y z
N MET A 1 -29.57 -44.46 -51.76
CA MET A 1 -28.75 -43.29 -51.37
C MET A 1 -29.49 -42.37 -50.39
N LEU A 2 -29.95 -42.87 -49.22
CA LEU A 2 -30.72 -42.04 -48.27
C LEU A 2 -30.25 -42.16 -46.81
N THR A 3 -29.20 -42.92 -46.55
CA THR A 3 -28.69 -43.15 -45.18
C THR A 3 -27.49 -42.27 -44.80
N ASN A 4 -26.80 -41.64 -45.75
CA ASN A 4 -25.65 -40.78 -45.47
C ASN A 4 -26.00 -39.33 -45.08
N GLN A 5 -27.19 -38.84 -45.43
CA GLN A 5 -27.60 -37.45 -45.17
C GLN A 5 -28.02 -37.22 -43.70
N LYS A 6 -28.47 -38.29 -43.01
CA LYS A 6 -28.87 -38.23 -41.60
C LYS A 6 -27.67 -38.22 -40.64
N ARG A 7 -26.53 -38.78 -41.09
CA ARG A 7 -25.28 -38.89 -40.31
C ARG A 7 -24.53 -37.56 -40.23
N THR A 8 -24.50 -36.79 -41.32
CA THR A 8 -23.85 -35.46 -41.38
C THR A 8 -24.54 -34.43 -40.48
N GLY A 9 -25.87 -34.41 -40.43
CA GLY A 9 -26.60 -33.50 -39.53
C GLY A 9 -26.34 -33.78 -38.04
N GLN A 10 -26.22 -35.06 -37.65
CA GLN A 10 -25.89 -35.43 -36.28
C GLN A 10 -24.45 -35.05 -35.90
N THR A 11 -23.46 -35.25 -36.78
CA THR A 11 -22.08 -34.83 -36.49
C THR A 11 -21.94 -33.32 -36.39
N THR A 12 -22.67 -32.53 -37.18
CA THR A 12 -22.64 -31.06 -37.07
C THR A 12 -23.25 -30.56 -35.76
N ILE A 13 -24.37 -31.16 -35.31
CA ILE A 13 -25.00 -30.81 -34.02
C ILE A 13 -24.08 -31.16 -32.85
N ILE A 14 -23.42 -32.34 -32.90
CA ILE A 14 -22.46 -32.74 -31.87
C ILE A 14 -21.27 -31.78 -31.82
N PHE A 15 -20.74 -31.37 -32.98
CA PHE A 15 -19.65 -30.40 -33.04
C PHE A 15 -20.04 -29.04 -32.44
N ILE A 16 -21.24 -28.53 -32.74
CA ILE A 16 -21.74 -27.27 -32.17
C ILE A 16 -21.86 -27.37 -30.65
N LEU A 17 -22.39 -28.48 -30.13
CA LEU A 17 -22.48 -28.71 -28.68
C LEU A 17 -21.10 -28.74 -28.01
N ILE A 18 -20.12 -29.40 -28.61
CA ILE A 18 -18.75 -29.44 -28.09
C ILE A 18 -18.14 -28.05 -28.04
N VAL A 19 -18.31 -27.25 -29.10
CA VAL A 19 -17.80 -25.87 -29.15
C VAL A 19 -18.43 -25.02 -28.04
N ILE A 20 -19.75 -25.12 -27.82
CA ILE A 20 -20.44 -24.39 -26.75
C ILE A 20 -19.88 -24.78 -25.37
N VAL A 21 -19.65 -26.07 -25.12
CA VAL A 21 -19.08 -26.54 -23.85
C VAL A 21 -17.67 -26.00 -23.63
N ILE A 22 -16.84 -25.95 -24.69
CA ILE A 22 -15.50 -25.38 -24.61
C ILE A 22 -15.54 -23.88 -24.29
N PHE A 23 -16.42 -23.11 -24.94
CA PHE A 23 -16.56 -21.68 -24.65
C PHE A 23 -17.12 -21.42 -23.26
N ALA A 24 -18.10 -22.20 -22.80
CA ALA A 24 -18.62 -22.10 -21.44
C ALA A 24 -17.53 -22.42 -20.40
N GLY A 25 -16.73 -23.47 -20.64
CA GLY A 25 -15.59 -23.82 -19.79
C GLY A 25 -14.54 -22.71 -19.73
N MET A 26 -14.19 -22.11 -20.88
CA MET A 26 -13.29 -20.96 -20.92
C MET A 26 -13.85 -19.75 -20.16
N ALA A 27 -15.14 -19.44 -20.31
CA ALA A 27 -15.76 -18.32 -19.61
C ALA A 27 -15.71 -18.50 -18.09
N VAL A 28 -16.05 -19.69 -17.59
CA VAL A 28 -15.97 -20.01 -16.15
C VAL A 28 -14.52 -19.96 -15.65
N PHE A 29 -13.57 -20.49 -16.43
CA PHE A 29 -12.15 -20.44 -16.09
C PHE A 29 -11.62 -19.00 -16.00
N LEU A 30 -11.99 -18.14 -16.97
CA LEU A 30 -11.63 -16.72 -16.96
C LEU A 30 -12.25 -15.98 -15.77
N LEU A 31 -13.50 -16.29 -15.41
CA LEU A 31 -14.15 -15.73 -14.22
C LEU A 31 -13.43 -16.16 -12.94
N SER A 32 -13.07 -17.45 -12.80
CA SER A 32 -12.33 -17.94 -11.62
C SER A 32 -10.93 -17.34 -11.48
N LEU A 33 -10.24 -17.10 -12.61
CA LEU A 33 -8.94 -16.43 -12.61
C LEU A 33 -9.08 -14.96 -12.24
N ALA A 34 -10.11 -14.28 -12.75
CA ALA A 34 -10.39 -12.89 -12.39
C ALA A 34 -10.65 -12.73 -10.89
N GLU A 35 -11.42 -13.64 -10.28
CA GLU A 35 -11.67 -13.64 -8.83
C GLU A 35 -10.41 -13.95 -8.01
N THR A 36 -9.56 -14.87 -8.47
CA THR A 36 -8.34 -15.27 -7.74
C THR A 36 -7.23 -14.20 -7.83
N VAL A 37 -7.12 -13.52 -8.97
CA VAL A 37 -6.13 -12.44 -9.18
C VAL A 37 -6.60 -11.12 -8.54
N SER A 38 -7.92 -10.92 -8.41
CA SER A 38 -8.46 -9.76 -7.71
C SER A 38 -8.62 -10.07 -6.22
N GLN A 39 -7.67 -9.61 -5.40
CA GLN A 39 -7.94 -8.57 -4.40
C GLN A 39 -6.86 -8.49 -3.32
N SER A 40 -6.45 -9.60 -2.68
CA SER A 40 -5.58 -9.49 -1.49
C SER A 40 -4.09 -9.37 -1.83
N GLU A 41 -3.57 -10.24 -2.70
CA GLU A 41 -2.15 -10.26 -3.05
C GLU A 41 -1.74 -9.03 -3.89
N TYR A 42 -2.60 -8.62 -4.83
CA TYR A 42 -2.40 -7.41 -5.62
C TYR A 42 -2.39 -6.14 -4.76
N ILE A 43 -3.34 -6.01 -3.82
CA ILE A 43 -3.40 -4.82 -2.95
C ILE A 43 -2.24 -4.84 -1.95
N THR A 44 -1.79 -6.00 -1.49
CA THR A 44 -0.58 -6.11 -0.66
C THR A 44 0.63 -5.57 -1.41
N LEU A 45 0.89 -6.05 -2.64
CA LEU A 45 1.99 -5.56 -3.46
C LEU A 45 1.87 -4.06 -3.77
N TYR A 46 0.65 -3.59 -4.06
CA TYR A 46 0.39 -2.17 -4.25
C TYR A 46 0.71 -1.35 -2.99
N THR A 47 0.34 -1.83 -1.81
CA THR A 47 0.59 -1.16 -0.52
C THR A 47 2.09 -1.02 -0.23
N TYR A 48 2.89 -2.04 -0.57
CA TYR A 48 4.35 -1.95 -0.50
C TYR A 48 4.92 -0.90 -1.46
N ASN A 49 4.50 -0.93 -2.72
CA ASN A 49 4.95 0.04 -3.71
C ASN A 49 4.52 1.47 -3.36
N LEU A 50 3.32 1.63 -2.81
CA LEU A 50 2.80 2.87 -2.29
C LEU A 50 3.69 3.41 -1.18
N LEU A 51 3.96 2.62 -0.14
CA LEU A 51 4.82 3.02 0.97
C LEU A 51 6.22 3.38 0.47
N SER A 52 6.83 2.53 -0.36
CA SER A 52 8.18 2.78 -0.91
C SER A 52 8.24 4.06 -1.74
N SER A 53 7.19 4.34 -2.53
CA SER A 53 7.09 5.55 -3.35
C SER A 53 6.86 6.79 -2.49
N LEU A 54 5.99 6.70 -1.48
CA LEU A 54 5.72 7.78 -0.53
C LEU A 54 7.02 8.20 0.16
N LEU A 55 7.79 7.25 0.70
CA LEU A 55 9.04 7.54 1.41
C LEU A 55 10.10 8.22 0.53
N LYS A 56 10.13 7.89 -0.78
CA LYS A 56 11.06 8.48 -1.75
C LYS A 56 10.57 9.80 -2.36
N THR A 57 9.34 10.20 -2.07
CA THR A 57 8.74 11.40 -2.65
C THR A 57 9.51 12.64 -2.20
N ASP A 58 9.85 13.49 -3.17
CA ASP A 58 10.48 14.79 -2.94
C ASP A 58 9.44 15.76 -2.35
N THR A 59 9.85 16.51 -1.34
CA THR A 59 9.00 17.45 -0.59
C THR A 59 9.05 18.87 -1.16
N GLY A 60 9.93 19.13 -2.13
CA GLY A 60 10.24 20.46 -2.64
C GLY A 60 11.24 21.23 -1.78
N GLN A 61 11.75 20.66 -0.68
CA GLN A 61 12.74 21.31 0.18
C GLN A 61 14.18 21.06 -0.30
N THR A 62 15.03 22.06 -0.16
CA THR A 62 16.45 21.97 -0.55
C THR A 62 17.34 21.39 0.55
N ALA A 63 16.93 21.54 1.82
CA ALA A 63 17.66 21.01 2.96
C ALA A 63 17.64 19.48 2.98
N PHE A 64 18.80 18.86 3.21
CA PHE A 64 18.95 17.40 3.19
C PHE A 64 18.00 16.68 4.16
N SER A 65 17.84 17.23 5.38
CA SER A 65 16.93 16.68 6.40
C SER A 65 15.45 16.77 6.04
N CYS A 66 15.10 17.50 4.99
CA CYS A 66 13.72 17.70 4.57
C CYS A 66 13.46 17.25 3.14
N LYS A 67 14.45 16.74 2.40
CA LYS A 67 14.37 16.58 0.95
C LYS A 67 13.32 15.55 0.51
N THR A 68 13.32 14.40 1.15
CA THR A 68 12.31 13.35 0.91
C THR A 68 11.41 13.15 2.13
N VAL A 69 10.24 12.53 1.94
CA VAL A 69 9.37 12.14 3.07
C VAL A 69 10.14 11.28 4.08
N SER A 70 11.03 10.38 3.63
CA SER A 70 11.88 9.60 4.52
C SER A 70 12.86 10.46 5.35
N ASP A 71 13.35 11.57 4.78
CA ASP A 71 14.22 12.51 5.49
C ASP A 71 13.44 13.28 6.54
N VAL A 72 12.26 13.79 6.18
CA VAL A 72 11.40 14.53 7.12
C VAL A 72 10.94 13.63 8.27
N LEU A 73 10.53 12.39 7.99
CA LEU A 73 10.17 11.41 9.03
C LEU A 73 11.36 11.06 9.93
N ALA A 74 12.58 10.98 9.39
CA ALA A 74 13.75 10.82 10.23
C ALA A 74 14.07 12.10 11.02
N CYS A 75 13.85 13.26 10.43
CA CYS A 75 14.06 14.55 11.06
C CYS A 75 13.14 14.73 12.28
N SER A 76 11.85 14.40 12.15
CA SER A 76 10.93 14.47 13.29
C SER A 76 11.46 13.61 14.42
N PHE A 77 11.85 12.36 14.14
CA PHE A 77 12.43 11.43 15.12
C PHE A 77 13.72 11.89 15.80
N LEU A 78 14.71 12.28 15.00
CA LEU A 78 16.09 12.41 15.46
C LEU A 78 16.43 13.86 15.83
N THR A 79 15.80 14.82 15.17
CA THR A 79 16.03 16.26 15.32
C THR A 79 14.71 17.02 15.33
N PRO A 80 13.80 16.78 16.30
CA PRO A 80 12.45 17.37 16.31
C PRO A 80 12.45 18.91 16.37
N THR A 81 13.54 19.52 16.82
CA THR A 81 13.72 20.97 16.86
C THR A 81 14.11 21.58 15.50
N TYR A 82 14.43 20.75 14.51
CA TYR A 82 14.74 21.20 13.17
C TYR A 82 13.45 21.55 12.41
N VAL A 83 13.54 22.56 11.55
CA VAL A 83 12.39 23.15 10.85
C VAL A 83 12.53 22.90 9.35
N CYS A 84 11.49 22.34 8.73
CA CYS A 84 11.37 22.19 7.29
C CYS A 84 10.52 23.34 6.73
N GLY A 85 11.16 24.32 6.10
CA GLY A 85 10.50 25.55 5.68
C GLY A 85 10.12 26.41 6.89
N ASN A 86 8.83 26.45 7.22
CA ASN A 86 8.29 27.29 8.30
C ASN A 86 7.66 26.49 9.46
N GLN A 87 7.75 25.16 9.43
CA GLN A 87 7.13 24.27 10.41
C GLN A 87 8.11 23.19 10.86
N ASP A 88 7.89 22.63 12.06
CA ASP A 88 8.69 21.51 12.55
C ASP A 88 8.51 20.27 11.66
N CYS A 89 9.48 19.36 11.75
CA CYS A 89 9.50 18.18 10.90
C CYS A 89 8.28 17.27 11.06
N PHE A 90 7.62 17.22 12.23
CA PHE A 90 6.42 16.39 12.39
C PHE A 90 5.24 16.99 11.63
N ASN A 91 4.96 18.28 11.85
CA ASN A 91 3.86 18.97 11.17
C ASN A 91 4.06 18.99 9.64
N PHE A 92 5.31 19.19 9.19
CA PHE A 92 5.65 19.09 7.78
C PHE A 92 5.40 17.68 7.20
N ALA A 93 5.77 16.63 7.96
CA ALA A 93 5.55 15.25 7.53
C ALA A 93 4.05 14.92 7.45
N ASP A 94 3.28 15.30 8.47
CA ASP A 94 1.84 15.08 8.52
C ASP A 94 1.14 15.74 7.33
N GLU A 95 1.37 17.03 7.10
CA GLU A 95 0.78 17.75 5.96
C GLU A 95 1.17 17.12 4.62
N THR A 96 2.47 16.83 4.44
CA THR A 96 2.98 16.26 3.17
C THR A 96 2.40 14.87 2.92
N ILE A 97 2.39 14.01 3.94
CA ILE A 97 1.87 12.64 3.81
C ILE A 97 0.38 12.68 3.57
N ASN A 98 -0.40 13.46 4.32
CA ASN A 98 -1.84 13.58 4.11
C ASN A 98 -2.16 14.06 2.69
N ALA A 99 -1.49 15.11 2.22
CA ALA A 99 -1.67 15.64 0.87
C ALA A 99 -1.29 14.65 -0.25
N ARG A 100 -0.30 13.77 -0.02
CA ARG A 100 0.09 12.73 -0.97
C ARG A 100 -0.83 11.52 -0.89
N MET A 101 -1.21 11.10 0.31
CA MET A 101 -2.10 9.95 0.54
C MET A 101 -3.44 10.15 -0.16
N ASP A 102 -3.99 11.37 -0.11
CA ASP A 102 -5.23 11.74 -0.81
C ASP A 102 -5.14 11.63 -2.34
N GLN A 103 -3.95 11.59 -2.93
CA GLN A 103 -3.77 11.47 -4.38
C GLN A 103 -3.85 10.02 -4.86
N PHE A 104 -3.57 9.05 -3.99
CA PHE A 104 -3.52 7.64 -4.38
C PHE A 104 -4.91 7.04 -4.56
N ALA A 105 -5.06 6.23 -5.61
CA ALA A 105 -6.32 5.62 -6.00
C ALA A 105 -6.95 4.80 -4.87
N VAL A 106 -6.16 4.02 -4.13
CA VAL A 106 -6.65 3.17 -3.04
C VAL A 106 -7.31 3.98 -1.92
N VAL A 107 -6.76 5.14 -1.56
CA VAL A 107 -7.37 6.02 -0.53
C VAL A 107 -8.67 6.64 -1.07
N LYS A 108 -8.66 7.10 -2.33
CA LYS A 108 -9.84 7.65 -3.01
C LYS A 108 -10.98 6.63 -3.19
N GLU A 109 -10.63 5.37 -3.47
CA GLU A 109 -11.56 4.26 -3.67
C GLU A 109 -12.12 3.70 -2.36
N GLY A 110 -11.86 4.38 -1.24
CA GLY A 110 -12.51 4.13 0.03
C GLY A 110 -11.68 3.26 0.96
N PHE A 111 -10.36 3.43 1.00
CA PHE A 111 -9.54 2.89 2.09
C PHE A 111 -9.20 3.98 3.11
N ARG A 112 -9.10 3.59 4.37
CA ARG A 112 -8.49 4.35 5.47
C ARG A 112 -7.03 3.92 5.57
N TYR A 113 -6.17 4.83 6.02
CA TYR A 113 -4.78 4.51 6.25
C TYR A 113 -4.32 4.98 7.62
N LEU A 114 -3.33 4.27 8.14
CA LEU A 114 -2.54 4.67 9.29
C LEU A 114 -1.07 4.40 8.97
N LEU A 115 -0.26 5.43 8.99
CA LEU A 115 1.19 5.32 8.89
C LEU A 115 1.79 5.45 10.28
N THR A 116 2.48 4.40 10.74
CA THR A 116 3.21 4.42 12.01
C THR A 116 4.70 4.37 11.77
N VAL A 117 5.47 5.09 12.58
CA VAL A 117 6.92 5.04 12.55
C VAL A 117 7.43 4.80 13.96
N GLU A 118 8.32 3.82 14.09
CA GLU A 118 8.83 3.34 15.37
C GLU A 118 10.35 3.09 15.28
N PRO A 119 11.13 3.38 16.33
CA PRO A 119 12.54 3.03 16.35
C PRO A 119 12.72 1.50 16.43
N GLU A 120 13.66 0.96 15.67
CA GLU A 120 13.98 -0.46 15.71
C GLU A 120 15.04 -0.75 16.78
N GLY A 121 14.65 -1.46 17.85
CA GLY A 121 15.53 -1.89 18.94
C GLY A 121 15.75 -0.85 20.05
N PHE A 122 16.71 -1.11 20.95
CA PHE A 122 17.16 -0.18 22.01
C PHE A 122 18.04 0.94 21.42
N VAL A 123 17.54 1.64 20.40
CA VAL A 123 18.19 2.86 19.94
C VAL A 123 17.81 3.96 20.92
N SER A 124 18.78 4.40 21.73
CA SER A 124 18.62 5.56 22.61
C SER A 124 18.34 6.77 21.73
N LEU A 125 17.06 7.12 21.62
CA LEU A 125 16.65 8.36 20.96
C LEU A 125 17.30 9.53 21.71
N PRO A 126 17.79 10.55 20.98
CA PRO A 126 18.51 11.67 21.60
C PRO A 126 17.70 12.41 22.68
N TYR A 127 16.37 12.27 22.69
CA TYR A 127 15.46 12.97 23.61
C TYR A 127 14.68 12.06 24.58
N GLY A 128 15.08 10.79 24.72
CA GLY A 128 14.68 9.99 25.88
C GLY A 128 13.18 9.67 26.01
N SER A 129 12.61 8.98 25.02
CA SER A 129 11.50 8.01 25.13
C SER A 129 11.19 7.51 23.71
N PRO A 130 10.91 6.20 23.49
CA PRO A 130 10.37 5.75 22.21
C PRO A 130 9.00 6.38 22.03
N TYR A 131 8.93 7.41 21.18
CA TYR A 131 7.65 7.97 20.77
C TYR A 131 7.33 7.40 19.39
N THR A 132 6.12 6.88 19.22
CA THR A 132 5.65 6.43 17.92
C THR A 132 5.06 7.64 17.20
N ILE A 133 5.44 7.85 15.94
CA ILE A 133 4.73 8.81 15.08
C ILE A 133 3.57 8.08 14.44
N GLU A 134 2.41 8.72 14.46
CA GLU A 134 1.17 8.21 13.86
C GLU A 134 0.58 9.30 12.98
N ILE A 135 0.36 8.97 11.70
CA ILE A 135 -0.22 9.87 10.71
C ILE A 135 -1.40 9.16 10.05
N GLY A 136 -2.56 9.81 10.04
CA GLY A 136 -3.82 9.26 9.55
C GLY A 136 -4.72 8.72 10.66
N ASP A 137 -5.38 7.59 10.40
CA ASP A 137 -6.49 7.10 11.21
C ASP A 137 -6.04 6.13 12.33
N SER A 138 -5.85 6.67 13.53
CA SER A 138 -5.37 5.90 14.69
C SER A 138 -6.34 4.82 15.16
N SER A 139 -7.63 4.89 14.81
CA SER A 139 -8.59 3.85 15.20
C SER A 139 -8.28 2.50 14.54
N LEU A 140 -7.54 2.50 13.43
CA LEU A 140 -7.04 1.29 12.77
C LEU A 140 -6.08 0.47 13.65
N LYS A 141 -5.62 0.96 14.80
CA LYS A 141 -4.82 0.14 15.73
C LYS A 141 -5.67 -0.90 16.44
N GLU A 142 -6.79 -0.47 17.01
CA GLU A 142 -7.60 -1.27 17.92
C GLU A 142 -8.73 -2.03 17.21
N GLU A 143 -9.14 -1.54 16.04
CA GLU A 143 -10.24 -2.10 15.28
C GLU A 143 -9.94 -3.51 14.77
N LYS A 144 -10.90 -4.44 14.91
CA LYS A 144 -10.74 -5.85 14.52
C LYS A 144 -11.28 -6.09 13.11
N ILE A 145 -10.68 -5.42 12.14
CA ILE A 145 -11.00 -5.56 10.71
C ILE A 145 -9.82 -6.15 9.94
N GLU A 146 -10.08 -6.63 8.72
CA GLU A 146 -9.03 -7.05 7.81
C GLU A 146 -8.16 -5.84 7.43
N LYS A 147 -6.86 -5.94 7.70
CA LYS A 147 -5.88 -4.88 7.48
C LYS A 147 -4.80 -5.38 6.55
N ILE A 148 -4.40 -4.51 5.64
CA ILE A 148 -3.28 -4.75 4.73
C ILE A 148 -2.12 -3.91 5.25
N THR A 149 -0.99 -4.56 5.51
CA THR A 149 0.17 -3.87 6.09
C THR A 149 1.38 -4.01 5.18
N ALA A 150 2.07 -2.89 4.97
CA ALA A 150 3.39 -2.86 4.36
C ALA A 150 4.37 -2.27 5.37
N ARG A 151 5.60 -2.79 5.36
CA ARG A 151 6.67 -2.33 6.24
C ARG A 151 7.90 -1.98 5.42
N GLU A 152 8.50 -0.84 5.73
CA GLU A 152 9.74 -0.36 5.15
C GLU A 152 10.68 0.13 6.27
N ARG A 153 11.98 0.15 5.98
CA ARG A 153 13.00 0.62 6.91
C ARG A 153 13.65 1.89 6.41
N ILE A 154 13.72 2.89 7.28
CA ILE A 154 14.52 4.10 7.06
C ILE A 154 15.81 3.94 7.86
N GLN A 155 16.94 3.92 7.17
CA GLN A 155 18.26 3.94 7.78
C GLN A 155 18.89 5.32 7.61
N LYS A 156 19.27 5.96 8.70
CA LYS A 156 19.99 7.24 8.71
C LYS A 156 21.21 7.17 9.61
N VAL A 157 22.18 8.04 9.36
CA VAL A 157 23.35 8.21 10.22
C VAL A 157 23.30 9.63 10.78
N LEU A 158 23.24 9.76 12.10
CA LEU A 158 23.31 11.04 12.79
C LEU A 158 24.48 10.98 13.77
N ASP A 159 25.39 11.94 13.70
CA ASP A 159 26.61 12.01 14.53
C ASP A 159 27.44 10.71 14.53
N GLY A 160 27.51 10.05 13.37
CA GLY A 160 28.23 8.78 13.19
C GLY A 160 27.54 7.55 13.77
N LYS A 161 26.33 7.70 14.34
CA LYS A 161 25.53 6.58 14.86
C LYS A 161 24.44 6.20 13.86
N PRO A 162 24.28 4.90 13.55
CA PRO A 162 23.17 4.44 12.72
C PRO A 162 21.87 4.44 13.52
N TYR A 163 20.84 5.03 12.93
CA TYR A 163 19.46 5.01 13.41
C TYR A 163 18.62 4.24 12.40
N LEU A 164 17.81 3.31 12.91
CA LEU A 164 16.92 2.49 12.13
C LEU A 164 15.49 2.72 12.59
N LEU A 165 14.65 3.19 11.67
CA LEU A 165 13.23 3.42 11.91
C LEU A 165 12.44 2.43 11.05
N THR A 166 11.47 1.76 11.66
CA THR A 166 10.48 0.96 10.95
C THR A 166 9.27 1.83 10.65
N VAL A 167 8.89 1.91 9.38
CA VAL A 167 7.67 2.57 8.93
C VAL A 167 6.68 1.49 8.54
N THR A 168 5.49 1.53 9.11
CA THR A 168 4.39 0.62 8.76
C THR A 168 3.24 1.42 8.17
N LEU A 169 2.83 1.09 6.95
CA LEU A 169 1.58 1.58 6.38
C LEU A 169 0.52 0.50 6.57
N THR A 170 -0.55 0.85 7.27
CA THR A 170 -1.73 0.01 7.47
C THR A 170 -2.87 0.59 6.65
N LEU A 171 -3.47 -0.21 5.77
CA LEU A 171 -4.67 0.13 5.01
C LEU A 171 -5.82 -0.77 5.45
N ALA A 172 -7.03 -0.20 5.49
CA ALA A 172 -8.24 -0.97 5.67
C ALA A 172 -9.37 -0.37 4.83
N LYS A 173 -10.26 -1.20 4.31
CA LYS A 173 -11.40 -0.72 3.51
C LYS A 173 -12.37 0.03 4.43
N LYS A 174 -12.86 1.19 3.98
CA LYS A 174 -13.97 1.91 4.64
C LYS A 174 -15.18 1.00 4.59
N GLU A 175 -15.82 0.78 5.73
CA GLU A 175 -17.16 0.20 5.72
C GLU A 175 -18.07 1.16 4.95
N THR A 176 -18.63 0.69 3.84
CA THR A 176 -19.73 1.39 3.17
C THR A 176 -20.95 1.29 4.09
N ALA A 177 -21.33 2.42 4.67
CA ALA A 177 -22.60 2.59 5.37
C ALA A 177 -23.79 2.35 4.44
#